data_AF-A0AAD5VBW6-F1
#
_entry.id   AF-A0AAD5VBW6-F1
#
_cell.length_a   1.000
_cell.length_b   1.000
_cell.length_c   1.000
_cell.angle_alpha   90.00
_cell.angle_beta   90.00
_cell.angle_gamma   90.00
#
_symmetry.space_group_name_H-M   'P 1'
#
loop_
_entity.id
_entity.type
_entity.pdbx_description
1 polymer ?
#
loop_
_entity_poly.entity_id
_entity_poly.type
_entity_poly.pdbx_seq_one_letter_code
_entity_poly.pdbx_strand_id
1 'polypeptide(L)'
;MSGGAYGVKAQDTEFRKKWDKEEYSERAKQKDQEERERMQENEERMKQGKKPRKGRREDLPKPTELMKQREGPLELDKNLGKTMVVQNTSGRGPGVPGFYCETCNRTYKDSIGYLDHINGRAHLRALGQTTRIERSTVEQVRARIAYLREKTKEASNAKSFDFEKRLAEVREREAALREEKKAQKKAEKEKARVELVKDVTKSQGDDDMMQMMGFSGFGTSKK
;
A
#
# COMPACT_ATOMS: atom_id res chain seq x y z
N MET A 1 -61.67 52.71 12.37
CA MET A 1 -61.04 51.86 13.42
C MET A 1 -60.13 50.87 12.71
N SER A 2 -58.87 50.84 13.16
CA SER A 2 -57.69 50.26 12.50
C SER A 2 -57.76 48.73 12.37
N GLY A 3 -57.60 48.22 11.14
CA GLY A 3 -57.27 46.82 10.88
C GLY A 3 -55.77 46.61 11.08
N GLY A 4 -55.41 45.91 12.16
CA GLY A 4 -54.03 45.71 12.60
C GLY A 4 -53.21 44.80 11.67
N ALA A 5 -51.94 45.16 11.49
CA ALA A 5 -50.93 44.57 10.63
C ALA A 5 -50.35 43.22 11.13
N TYR A 6 -51.20 42.30 11.59
CA TYR A 6 -50.80 40.97 12.07
C TYR A 6 -51.73 39.88 11.54
N GLY A 7 -51.91 39.84 10.22
CA GLY A 7 -52.37 38.64 9.52
C GLY A 7 -51.16 37.73 9.32
N VAL A 8 -51.25 36.48 9.81
CA VAL A 8 -50.19 35.45 9.86
C VAL A 8 -49.32 35.54 11.12
N LYS A 9 -49.80 34.89 12.21
CA LYS A 9 -48.90 34.38 13.24
C LYS A 9 -47.97 33.37 12.56
N ALA A 10 -46.74 33.76 12.29
CA ALA A 10 -45.69 32.85 11.84
C ALA A 10 -45.61 31.69 12.84
N GLN A 11 -45.79 30.45 12.37
CA GLN A 11 -45.66 29.27 13.21
C GLN A 11 -44.17 29.08 13.57
N ASP A 12 -43.76 29.69 14.68
CA ASP A 12 -42.39 29.67 15.25
C ASP A 12 -41.92 28.27 15.72
N THR A 13 -42.62 27.22 15.28
CA THR A 13 -42.33 25.81 15.57
C THR A 13 -42.24 24.95 14.31
N GLU A 14 -42.27 25.53 13.11
CA GLU A 14 -42.12 24.77 11.85
C GLU A 14 -40.74 24.13 11.66
N PHE A 15 -39.72 24.61 12.36
CA PHE A 15 -38.40 23.96 12.41
C PHE A 15 -38.38 22.66 13.23
N ARG A 16 -39.44 22.36 14.00
CA ARG A 16 -39.53 21.12 14.78
C ARG A 16 -40.04 20.00 13.88
N LYS A 17 -39.33 18.88 13.86
CA LYS A 17 -39.71 17.67 13.13
C LYS A 17 -41.12 17.23 13.57
N LYS A 18 -42.12 17.49 12.73
CA LYS A 18 -43.50 17.04 12.92
C LYS A 18 -43.50 15.52 12.68
N TRP A 19 -43.89 14.74 13.67
CA TRP A 19 -44.02 13.29 13.53
C TRP A 19 -45.42 13.00 13.02
N ASP A 20 -45.53 12.53 11.77
CA ASP A 20 -46.80 12.17 11.17
C ASP A 20 -47.33 10.87 11.77
N LYS A 21 -48.20 10.99 12.77
CA LYS A 21 -48.73 9.85 13.55
C LYS A 21 -49.33 8.76 12.67
N GLU A 22 -49.95 9.13 11.56
CA GLU A 22 -50.55 8.22 10.59
C GLU A 22 -49.47 7.36 9.91
N GLU A 23 -48.43 7.97 9.34
CA GLU A 23 -47.29 7.26 8.72
C GLU A 23 -46.62 6.30 9.71
N TYR A 24 -46.39 6.73 10.95
CA TYR A 24 -45.81 5.87 11.98
C TYR A 24 -46.74 4.73 12.38
N SER A 25 -48.06 4.96 12.40
CA SER A 25 -49.05 3.92 12.69
C SER A 25 -49.14 2.88 11.56
N GLU A 26 -49.06 3.32 10.31
CA GLU A 26 -49.03 2.44 9.15
C GLU A 26 -47.74 1.63 9.11
N ARG A 27 -46.60 2.28 9.36
CA ARG A 27 -45.30 1.61 9.46
C ARG A 27 -45.24 0.60 10.62
N ALA A 28 -45.92 0.86 11.73
CA ALA A 28 -46.07 -0.10 12.82
C ALA A 28 -46.93 -1.31 12.39
N LYS A 29 -48.09 -1.06 11.76
CA LYS A 29 -48.96 -2.12 11.24
C LYS A 29 -48.25 -3.00 10.20
N GLN A 30 -47.47 -2.38 9.31
CA GLN A 30 -46.66 -3.12 8.32
C GLN A 30 -45.61 -4.01 9.00
N LYS A 31 -44.94 -3.52 10.05
CA LYS A 31 -44.00 -4.35 10.83
C LYS A 31 -44.69 -5.52 11.53
N ASP A 32 -45.88 -5.29 12.11
CA ASP A 32 -46.65 -6.35 12.77
C ASP A 32 -47.13 -7.40 11.77
N GLN A 33 -47.55 -6.99 10.57
CA GLN A 33 -47.91 -7.89 9.47
C GLN A 33 -46.71 -8.72 9.02
N GLU A 34 -45.56 -8.09 8.75
CA GLU A 34 -44.32 -8.78 8.39
C GLU A 34 -43.91 -9.79 9.47
N GLU A 35 -44.04 -9.44 10.75
CA GLU A 35 -43.69 -10.35 11.85
C GLU A 35 -44.65 -11.54 11.94
N ARG A 36 -45.97 -11.32 11.76
CA ARG A 36 -46.96 -12.41 11.71
C ARG A 36 -46.71 -13.35 10.54
N GLU A 37 -46.44 -12.83 9.36
CA GLU A 37 -46.09 -13.63 8.18
C GLU A 37 -44.82 -14.47 8.43
N ARG A 38 -43.79 -13.89 9.06
CA ARG A 38 -42.58 -14.64 9.45
C ARG A 38 -42.85 -15.74 10.46
N MET A 39 -43.74 -15.50 11.43
CA MET A 39 -44.14 -16.52 12.41
C MET A 39 -44.88 -17.67 11.73
N GLN A 40 -45.80 -17.37 10.80
CA GLN A 40 -46.49 -18.38 10.00
C GLN A 40 -45.51 -19.19 9.12
N GLU A 41 -44.58 -18.54 8.40
CA GLU A 41 -43.57 -19.24 7.61
C GLU A 41 -42.69 -20.14 8.50
N ASN A 42 -42.33 -19.67 9.70
CA ASN A 42 -41.55 -20.47 10.65
C ASN A 42 -42.32 -21.66 11.20
N GLU A 43 -43.61 -21.51 11.51
CA GLU A 43 -44.49 -22.62 11.91
C GLU A 43 -44.64 -23.65 10.78
N GLU A 44 -44.81 -23.21 9.53
CA GLU A 44 -44.84 -24.10 8.37
C GLU A 44 -43.52 -24.86 8.19
N ARG A 45 -42.37 -24.19 8.36
CA ARG A 45 -41.07 -24.86 8.31
C ARG A 45 -40.91 -25.87 9.44
N MET A 46 -41.40 -25.57 10.64
CA MET A 46 -41.40 -26.50 11.78
C MET A 46 -42.31 -27.70 11.53
N LYS A 47 -43.51 -27.50 10.94
CA LYS A 47 -44.40 -28.58 10.49
C LYS A 47 -43.71 -29.49 9.46
N GLN A 48 -42.88 -28.91 8.59
CA GLN A 48 -42.05 -29.64 7.62
C GLN A 48 -40.74 -30.22 8.24
N GLY A 49 -40.54 -30.14 9.56
CA GLY A 49 -39.34 -30.62 10.25
C GLY A 49 -38.06 -29.79 10.00
N LYS A 50 -38.17 -28.62 9.38
CA LYS A 50 -37.04 -27.72 9.09
C LYS A 50 -36.90 -26.68 10.22
N LYS A 51 -35.66 -26.36 10.58
CA LYS A 51 -35.36 -25.34 11.61
C LYS A 51 -35.92 -23.96 11.21
N PRO A 52 -36.50 -23.17 12.15
CA PRO A 52 -37.02 -21.84 11.88
C PRO A 52 -35.93 -20.90 11.35
N ARG A 53 -36.31 -19.96 10.47
CA ARG A 53 -35.43 -18.88 10.03
C ARG A 53 -35.35 -17.82 11.13
N LYS A 54 -34.12 -17.47 11.53
CA LYS A 54 -33.86 -16.44 12.55
C LYS A 54 -33.84 -15.00 12.00
N GLY A 55 -34.04 -14.78 10.70
CA GLY A 55 -33.91 -13.44 10.09
C GLY A 55 -34.83 -13.23 8.89
N ARG A 56 -34.95 -11.97 8.48
CA ARG A 56 -35.73 -11.55 7.29
C ARG A 56 -35.19 -12.25 6.05
N ARG A 57 -36.08 -12.71 5.19
CA ARG A 57 -35.72 -13.25 3.89
C ARG A 57 -35.28 -12.06 3.02
N GLU A 58 -33.98 -11.94 2.81
CA GLU A 58 -33.47 -11.11 1.72
C GLU A 58 -33.58 -11.93 0.45
N ASP A 59 -34.57 -11.61 -0.40
CA ASP A 59 -34.70 -12.16 -1.75
C ASP A 59 -33.60 -11.57 -2.64
N LEU A 60 -32.36 -11.91 -2.29
CA LEU A 60 -31.22 -11.65 -3.14
C LEU A 60 -31.30 -12.59 -4.35
N PRO A 61 -31.04 -12.09 -5.57
CA PRO A 61 -31.05 -12.91 -6.76
C PRO A 61 -30.13 -14.11 -6.58
N LYS A 62 -30.52 -15.25 -7.17
CA LYS A 62 -29.68 -16.44 -7.16
C LYS A 62 -28.33 -16.06 -7.76
N PRO A 63 -27.19 -16.37 -7.10
CA PRO A 63 -25.89 -16.01 -7.63
C PRO A 63 -25.69 -16.65 -9.01
N THR A 64 -25.58 -15.82 -10.05
CA THR A 64 -25.47 -16.23 -11.45
C THR A 64 -24.02 -16.39 -11.88
N GLU A 65 -23.09 -15.66 -11.25
CA GLU A 65 -21.70 -15.61 -11.67
C GLU A 65 -20.77 -16.45 -10.77
N LEU A 66 -19.69 -16.97 -11.36
CA LEU A 66 -18.59 -17.61 -10.63
C LEU A 66 -17.71 -16.55 -9.97
N MET A 67 -16.93 -16.95 -8.96
CA MET A 67 -16.05 -16.04 -8.23
C MET A 67 -14.97 -15.50 -9.16
N LYS A 68 -15.00 -14.19 -9.44
CA LYS A 68 -14.02 -13.50 -10.28
C LYS A 68 -12.83 -13.03 -9.45
N GLN A 69 -11.66 -12.94 -10.09
CA GLN A 69 -10.50 -12.29 -9.50
C GLN A 69 -10.76 -10.78 -9.38
N ARG A 70 -10.27 -10.15 -8.30
CA ARG A 70 -10.34 -8.69 -8.14
C ARG A 70 -9.42 -8.00 -9.15
N GLU A 71 -9.93 -6.95 -9.79
CA GLU A 71 -9.19 -6.15 -10.78
C GLU A 71 -8.27 -5.11 -10.13
N GLY A 72 -8.61 -4.64 -8.92
CA GLY A 72 -7.84 -3.62 -8.19
C GLY A 72 -7.40 -4.06 -6.79
N PRO A 73 -6.35 -3.43 -6.23
CA PRO A 73 -5.97 -3.61 -4.84
C PRO A 73 -7.07 -3.10 -3.91
N LEU A 74 -7.23 -3.74 -2.76
CA LEU A 74 -8.26 -3.41 -1.78
C LEU A 74 -7.93 -2.17 -0.92
N GLU A 75 -6.78 -1.54 -1.19
CA GLU A 75 -6.27 -0.31 -0.57
C GLU A 75 -6.36 -0.31 0.97
N LEU A 76 -5.97 -1.44 1.59
CA LEU A 76 -5.99 -1.61 3.04
C LEU A 76 -5.07 -0.62 3.79
N ASP A 77 -4.08 -0.09 3.09
CA ASP A 77 -3.03 0.76 3.67
C ASP A 77 -3.42 2.24 3.77
N LYS A 78 -4.56 2.65 3.19
CA LYS A 78 -5.02 4.05 3.12
C LYS A 78 -5.03 4.78 4.46
N ASN A 79 -5.32 4.04 5.52
CA ASN A 79 -5.56 4.56 6.86
C ASN A 79 -4.39 4.27 7.82
N LEU A 80 -3.26 3.76 7.31
CA LEU A 80 -2.06 3.58 8.13
C LEU A 80 -1.50 4.94 8.55
N GLY A 81 -1.34 5.14 9.86
CA GLY A 81 -0.76 6.36 10.43
C GLY A 81 -1.66 7.60 10.39
N LYS A 82 -2.92 7.50 9.94
CA LYS A 82 -3.86 8.62 9.90
C LYS A 82 -4.87 8.54 11.05
N THR A 83 -5.05 9.65 11.76
CA THR A 83 -6.10 9.81 12.76
C THR A 83 -7.37 10.32 12.07
N MET A 84 -8.44 9.52 12.08
CA MET A 84 -9.73 9.92 11.51
C MET A 84 -10.70 10.34 12.62
N VAL A 85 -11.37 11.48 12.43
CA VAL A 85 -12.44 11.95 13.31
C VAL A 85 -13.69 11.10 13.07
N VAL A 86 -14.22 10.49 14.12
CA VAL A 86 -15.41 9.65 14.04
C VAL A 86 -16.63 10.52 13.82
N GLN A 87 -17.20 10.51 12.61
CA GLN A 87 -18.38 11.31 12.28
C GLN A 87 -19.69 10.65 12.72
N ASN A 88 -19.69 9.33 12.92
CA ASN A 88 -20.89 8.55 13.19
C ASN A 88 -20.80 7.84 14.55
N THR A 89 -21.62 8.27 15.51
CA THR A 89 -21.64 7.74 16.89
C THR A 89 -22.29 6.36 17.01
N SER A 90 -22.99 5.92 15.96
CA SER A 90 -23.70 4.63 15.92
C SER A 90 -22.77 3.41 15.79
N GLY A 91 -21.46 3.63 15.60
CA GLY A 91 -20.45 2.57 15.53
C GLY A 91 -20.57 1.65 14.31
N ARG A 92 -21.50 1.94 13.38
CA ARG A 92 -21.69 1.24 12.11
C ARG A 92 -21.94 2.25 11.00
N GLY A 93 -21.26 2.08 9.87
CA GLY A 93 -21.48 2.91 8.68
C GLY A 93 -20.27 3.76 8.28
N PRO A 94 -20.39 4.55 7.21
CA PRO A 94 -19.31 5.38 6.70
C PRO A 94 -18.90 6.42 7.75
N GLY A 95 -17.59 6.63 7.92
CA GLY A 95 -17.02 7.57 8.89
C GLY A 95 -16.66 6.98 10.26
N VAL A 96 -16.84 5.68 10.47
CA VAL A 96 -16.29 4.95 11.63
C VAL A 96 -14.87 4.46 11.29
N PRO A 97 -13.90 4.53 12.22
CA PRO A 97 -12.56 4.02 12.00
C PRO A 97 -12.60 2.51 11.73
N GLY A 98 -12.03 2.10 10.59
CA GLY A 98 -11.99 0.72 10.14
C GLY A 98 -12.17 0.59 8.62
N PHE A 99 -12.32 -0.64 8.16
CA PHE A 99 -12.63 -0.98 6.78
C PHE A 99 -14.14 -1.04 6.59
N TYR A 100 -14.65 -0.25 5.64
CA TYR A 100 -16.07 -0.18 5.35
C TYR A 100 -16.42 -0.99 4.10
N CYS A 101 -17.44 -1.84 4.21
CA CYS A 101 -18.03 -2.54 3.08
C CYS A 101 -19.33 -1.85 2.65
N GLU A 102 -19.35 -1.31 1.43
CA GLU A 102 -20.51 -0.60 0.87
C GLU A 102 -21.69 -1.53 0.58
N THR A 103 -21.44 -2.74 0.08
CA THR A 103 -22.53 -3.66 -0.29
C THR A 103 -23.29 -4.21 0.91
N CYS A 104 -22.61 -4.36 2.05
CA CYS A 104 -23.18 -4.92 3.27
C CYS A 104 -23.45 -3.87 4.35
N ASN A 105 -23.09 -2.60 4.13
CA ASN A 105 -23.17 -1.50 5.09
C ASN A 105 -22.58 -1.86 6.48
N ARG A 106 -21.43 -2.54 6.49
CA ARG A 106 -20.76 -3.02 7.70
C ARG A 106 -19.33 -2.50 7.78
N THR A 107 -18.92 -2.15 8.99
CA THR A 107 -17.57 -1.70 9.33
C THR A 107 -16.83 -2.78 10.09
N TYR A 108 -15.60 -3.07 9.68
CA TYR A 108 -14.69 -4.03 10.30
C TYR A 108 -13.47 -3.30 10.84
N LYS A 109 -13.05 -3.62 12.07
CA LYS A 109 -11.91 -2.97 12.72
C LYS A 109 -10.57 -3.53 12.23
N ASP A 110 -10.56 -4.82 11.88
CA ASP A 110 -9.37 -5.56 11.48
C ASP A 110 -9.40 -5.88 9.98
N SER A 111 -8.22 -5.96 9.37
CA SER A 111 -8.06 -6.32 7.96
C SER A 111 -8.46 -7.77 7.68
N ILE A 112 -8.14 -8.69 8.59
CA ILE A 112 -8.51 -10.11 8.48
C ILE A 112 -10.04 -10.26 8.48
N GLY A 113 -10.72 -9.61 9.42
CA GLY A 113 -12.18 -9.65 9.49
C GLY A 113 -12.86 -9.04 8.26
N TYR A 114 -12.27 -7.99 7.68
CA TYR A 114 -12.75 -7.40 6.43
C TYR A 114 -12.56 -8.35 5.23
N LEU A 115 -11.41 -9.03 5.13
CA LEU A 115 -11.13 -10.00 4.08
C LEU A 115 -12.06 -11.23 4.18
N ASP A 116 -12.27 -11.75 5.39
CA ASP A 116 -13.20 -12.86 5.62
C ASP A 116 -14.64 -12.49 5.30
N HIS A 117 -15.03 -11.24 5.60
CA HIS A 117 -16.34 -10.74 5.22
C HIS A 117 -16.54 -10.71 3.72
N ILE A 118 -15.58 -10.11 3.00
CA ILE A 118 -15.63 -9.94 1.56
C ILE A 118 -15.61 -11.29 0.82
N ASN A 119 -14.84 -12.26 1.32
CA ASN A 119 -14.81 -13.61 0.77
C ASN A 119 -15.96 -14.48 1.30
N GLY A 120 -16.79 -13.95 2.19
CA GLY A 120 -17.91 -14.65 2.80
C GLY A 120 -19.07 -14.86 1.84
N ARG A 121 -19.76 -15.98 1.99
CA ARG A 121 -20.95 -16.36 1.19
C ARG A 121 -22.06 -15.30 1.19
N ALA A 122 -22.21 -14.56 2.30
CA ALA A 122 -23.24 -13.53 2.42
C ALA A 122 -22.92 -12.32 1.53
N HIS A 123 -21.68 -11.83 1.57
CA HIS A 123 -21.22 -10.72 0.75
C HIS A 123 -21.22 -11.10 -0.74
N LEU A 124 -20.69 -12.28 -1.09
CA LEU A 124 -20.70 -12.77 -2.47
C LEU A 124 -22.12 -12.96 -3.01
N ARG A 125 -23.07 -13.41 -2.16
CA ARG A 125 -24.48 -13.49 -2.56
C ARG A 125 -25.08 -12.10 -2.83
N ALA A 126 -24.74 -11.10 -2.04
CA ALA A 126 -25.17 -9.72 -2.27
C ALA A 126 -24.61 -9.17 -3.61
N LEU A 127 -23.41 -9.60 -3.99
CA LEU A 127 -22.80 -9.31 -5.30
C LEU A 127 -23.33 -10.18 -6.46
N GLY A 128 -24.12 -11.22 -6.19
CA GLY A 128 -24.57 -12.17 -7.22
C GLY A 128 -23.51 -13.20 -7.65
N GLN A 129 -22.42 -13.33 -6.90
CA GLN A 129 -21.34 -14.30 -7.16
C GLN A 129 -21.44 -15.53 -6.24
N THR A 130 -21.05 -16.69 -6.78
CA THR A 130 -20.88 -17.92 -6.00
C THR A 130 -19.48 -18.00 -5.40
N THR A 131 -19.29 -18.85 -4.40
CA THR A 131 -17.95 -19.19 -3.86
C THR A 131 -17.17 -20.18 -4.72
N ARG A 132 -17.69 -20.55 -5.90
CA ARG A 132 -17.05 -21.52 -6.78
C ARG A 132 -16.21 -20.76 -7.80
N ILE A 133 -14.96 -21.19 -7.95
CA ILE A 133 -13.99 -20.65 -8.91
C ILE A 133 -14.04 -21.53 -10.16
N GLU A 134 -13.85 -20.92 -11.33
CA GLU A 134 -13.66 -21.65 -12.59
C GLU A 134 -12.39 -22.50 -12.56
N ARG A 135 -12.45 -23.69 -13.19
CA ARG A 135 -11.26 -24.52 -13.35
C ARG A 135 -10.42 -23.96 -14.49
N SER A 136 -9.13 -23.74 -14.23
CA SER A 136 -8.20 -23.21 -15.22
C SER A 136 -7.95 -24.20 -16.36
N THR A 137 -7.90 -23.71 -17.60
CA THR A 137 -7.49 -24.50 -18.77
C THR A 137 -5.97 -24.56 -18.92
N VAL A 138 -5.45 -25.51 -19.70
CA VAL A 138 -4.00 -25.66 -19.93
C VAL A 138 -3.42 -24.41 -20.61
N GLU A 139 -4.16 -23.81 -21.53
CA GLU A 139 -3.76 -22.60 -22.24
C GLU A 139 -3.63 -21.40 -21.29
N GLN A 140 -4.59 -21.22 -20.37
CA GLN A 140 -4.54 -20.18 -19.35
C GLN A 140 -3.31 -20.34 -18.44
N VAL A 141 -2.96 -21.58 -18.09
CA VAL A 141 -1.75 -21.87 -17.29
C VAL A 141 -0.49 -21.51 -18.06
N ARG A 142 -0.40 -21.87 -19.34
CA ARG A 142 0.76 -21.51 -20.19
C ARG A 142 0.91 -19.99 -20.32
N ALA A 143 -0.19 -19.28 -20.59
CA ALA A 143 -0.21 -17.82 -20.67
C ALA A 143 0.21 -17.17 -19.33
N ARG A 144 -0.27 -17.70 -18.20
CA ARG A 144 0.11 -17.20 -16.88
C ARG A 144 1.58 -17.44 -16.57
N ILE A 145 2.14 -18.60 -16.93
CA ILE A 145 3.57 -18.88 -16.76
C ILE A 145 4.41 -17.95 -17.64
N ALA A 146 4.00 -17.70 -18.88
CA ALA A 146 4.70 -16.75 -19.76
C ALA A 146 4.71 -15.34 -19.17
N TYR A 147 3.55 -14.84 -18.71
CA TYR A 147 3.45 -13.54 -18.02
C TYR A 147 4.34 -13.45 -16.78
N LEU A 148 4.35 -14.50 -15.95
CA LEU A 148 5.21 -14.54 -14.76
C LEU A 148 6.70 -14.53 -15.14
N ARG A 149 7.08 -15.25 -16.19
CA ARG A 149 8.47 -15.25 -16.70
C ARG A 149 8.90 -13.85 -17.11
N GLU A 150 8.10 -13.15 -17.92
CA GLU A 150 8.41 -11.78 -18.33
C GLU A 150 8.52 -10.83 -17.13
N LYS A 151 7.56 -10.87 -16.19
CA LYS A 151 7.62 -10.06 -14.97
C LYS A 151 8.84 -10.36 -14.11
N THR A 152 9.25 -11.64 -14.00
CA THR A 152 10.46 -12.02 -13.27
C THR A 152 11.74 -11.62 -13.99
N LYS A 153 11.76 -11.64 -15.33
CA LYS A 153 12.89 -11.16 -16.14
C LYS A 153 13.08 -9.65 -15.99
N GLU A 154 11.99 -8.88 -16.03
CA GLU A 154 12.04 -7.44 -15.78
C GLU A 154 12.59 -7.14 -14.38
N ALA A 155 12.11 -7.87 -13.36
CA ALA A 155 12.60 -7.73 -11.99
C ALA A 155 14.06 -8.20 -11.82
N SER A 156 14.52 -9.22 -12.57
CA SER A 156 15.92 -9.65 -12.53
C SER A 156 16.84 -8.67 -13.25
N ASN A 157 16.42 -8.13 -14.39
CA ASN A 157 17.17 -7.12 -15.13
C ASN A 157 17.27 -5.83 -14.31
N ALA A 158 16.18 -5.37 -13.69
CA ALA A 158 16.21 -4.22 -12.79
C ALA A 158 17.21 -4.40 -11.63
N LYS A 159 17.32 -5.61 -11.08
CA LYS A 159 18.32 -5.92 -10.05
C LYS A 159 19.74 -5.96 -10.61
N SER A 160 19.97 -6.53 -11.79
CA SER A 160 21.31 -6.56 -12.39
C SER A 160 21.83 -5.16 -12.72
N PHE A 161 20.98 -4.25 -13.21
CA PHE A 161 21.36 -2.85 -13.44
C PHE A 161 21.78 -2.13 -12.14
N ASP A 162 21.19 -2.48 -11.00
CA ASP A 162 21.56 -1.89 -9.70
C ASP A 162 22.89 -2.45 -9.18
N PHE A 163 23.17 -3.74 -9.42
CA PHE A 163 24.46 -4.35 -9.11
C PHE A 163 25.60 -3.79 -9.97
N GLU A 164 25.38 -3.60 -11.28
CA GLU A 164 26.38 -3.01 -12.18
C GLU A 164 26.73 -1.57 -11.79
N LYS A 165 25.72 -0.76 -11.43
CA LYS A 165 25.93 0.60 -10.92
C LYS A 165 26.74 0.60 -9.62
N ARG A 166 26.40 -0.26 -8.65
CA ARG A 166 27.20 -0.42 -7.42
C ARG A 166 28.64 -0.86 -7.70
N LEU A 167 28.84 -1.77 -8.65
CA LEU A 167 30.18 -2.22 -9.06
C LEU A 167 30.98 -1.14 -9.80
N ALA A 168 30.32 -0.26 -10.54
CA ALA A 168 30.96 0.90 -11.16
C ALA A 168 31.38 1.92 -10.11
N GLU A 169 30.50 2.29 -9.17
CA GLU A 169 30.81 3.22 -8.08
C GLU A 169 31.97 2.72 -7.20
N VAL A 170 32.01 1.42 -6.88
CA VAL A 170 33.11 0.83 -6.11
C VAL A 170 34.43 0.91 -6.88
N ARG A 171 34.42 0.64 -8.19
CA ARG A 171 35.61 0.75 -9.06
C ARG A 171 36.11 2.19 -9.17
N GLU A 172 35.20 3.15 -9.32
CA GLU A 172 35.56 4.58 -9.37
C GLU A 172 36.15 5.08 -8.05
N ARG A 173 35.58 4.67 -6.91
CA ARG A 173 36.13 4.99 -5.58
C ARG A 173 37.52 4.38 -5.39
N GLU A 174 37.73 3.13 -5.82
CA GLU A 174 39.05 2.50 -5.73
C GLU A 174 40.08 3.20 -6.64
N ALA A 175 39.67 3.61 -7.84
CA ALA A 175 40.53 4.35 -8.76
C ALA A 175 40.91 5.73 -8.19
N ALA A 176 39.94 6.48 -7.65
CA ALA A 176 40.18 7.77 -7.01
C ALA A 176 41.16 7.65 -5.83
N LEU A 177 40.95 6.68 -4.93
CA LEU A 177 41.88 6.41 -3.82
C LEU A 177 43.29 6.03 -4.30
N ARG A 178 43.40 5.32 -5.43
CA ARG A 178 44.69 4.94 -6.02
C ARG A 178 45.40 6.16 -6.61
N GLU A 179 44.66 7.08 -7.23
CA GLU A 179 45.18 8.33 -7.75
C GLU A 179 45.60 9.29 -6.65
N GLU A 180 44.79 9.44 -5.59
CA GLU A 180 45.14 10.21 -4.39
C GLU A 180 46.43 9.69 -3.74
N LYS A 181 46.58 8.37 -3.57
CA LYS A 181 47.82 7.75 -3.06
C LYS A 181 49.02 8.02 -3.97
N LYS A 182 48.84 8.01 -5.29
CA LYS A 182 49.91 8.35 -6.25
C LYS A 182 50.28 9.83 -6.18
N ALA A 183 49.30 10.72 -6.04
CA ALA A 183 49.50 12.15 -5.91
C ALA A 183 50.21 12.50 -4.58
N GLN A 184 49.81 11.88 -3.47
CA GLN A 184 50.49 12.02 -2.17
C GLN A 184 51.95 11.58 -2.25
N LYS A 185 52.22 10.40 -2.83
CA LYS A 185 53.61 9.92 -3.02
C LYS A 185 54.45 10.83 -3.93
N LYS A 186 53.84 11.44 -4.96
CA LYS A 186 54.54 12.42 -5.81
C LYS A 186 54.83 13.72 -5.06
N ALA A 187 53.86 14.23 -4.30
CA ALA A 187 54.01 15.43 -3.48
C ALA A 187 55.05 15.25 -2.37
N GLU A 188 55.10 14.08 -1.72
CA GLU A 188 56.15 13.73 -0.76
C GLU A 188 57.52 13.66 -1.41
N LYS A 189 57.63 13.05 -2.60
CA LYS A 189 58.89 13.02 -3.36
C LYS A 189 59.34 14.41 -3.80
N GLU A 190 58.43 15.28 -4.22
CA GLU A 190 58.76 16.67 -4.57
C GLU A 190 59.16 17.49 -3.33
N LYS A 191 58.48 17.32 -2.20
CA LYS A 191 58.86 17.96 -0.93
C LYS A 191 60.25 17.51 -0.48
N ALA A 192 60.51 16.20 -0.50
CA ALA A 192 61.83 15.64 -0.17
C ALA A 192 62.92 16.14 -1.13
N ARG A 193 62.61 16.30 -2.43
CA ARG A 193 63.54 16.86 -3.42
C ARG A 193 63.80 18.35 -3.19
N VAL A 194 62.80 19.13 -2.79
CA VAL A 194 62.95 20.55 -2.45
C VAL A 194 63.71 20.72 -1.13
N GLU A 195 63.52 19.85 -0.13
CA GLU A 195 64.34 19.81 1.08
C GLU A 195 65.80 19.45 0.76
N LEU A 196 66.04 18.41 -0.05
CA LEU A 196 67.39 18.07 -0.50
C LEU A 196 68.07 19.22 -1.26
N VAL A 197 67.36 19.96 -2.10
CA VAL A 197 67.92 21.13 -2.80
C VAL A 197 68.17 22.30 -1.84
N LYS A 198 67.35 22.47 -0.80
CA LYS A 198 67.57 23.46 0.27
C LYS A 198 68.76 23.10 1.17
N ASP A 199 68.99 21.82 1.41
CA ASP A 199 70.14 21.33 2.19
C ASP A 199 71.43 21.40 1.36
N VAL A 200 71.39 21.07 0.06
CA VAL A 200 72.53 21.24 -0.86
C VAL A 200 72.91 22.71 -1.07
N THR A 201 71.95 23.65 -1.01
CA THR A 201 72.25 25.09 -1.05
C THR A 201 72.76 25.65 0.29
N LYS A 202 72.68 24.89 1.39
CA LYS A 202 73.28 25.21 2.70
C LYS A 202 74.61 24.49 2.96
N SER A 203 74.90 23.37 2.28
CA SER A 203 76.16 22.62 2.40
C SER A 203 77.02 22.82 1.14
N GLN A 204 77.84 23.86 1.13
CA GLN A 204 79.00 23.91 0.25
C GLN A 204 80.05 22.91 0.77
N GLY A 205 80.00 21.67 0.30
CA GLY A 205 81.12 20.74 0.44
C GLY A 205 80.72 19.27 0.57
N ASP A 206 80.19 18.65 -0.48
CA ASP A 206 79.90 17.20 -0.45
C ASP A 206 80.14 16.55 -1.83
N ASP A 207 81.40 16.44 -2.24
CA ASP A 207 81.84 15.54 -3.32
C ASP A 207 82.09 14.10 -2.80
N ASP A 208 82.40 13.93 -1.50
CA ASP A 208 82.72 12.62 -0.91
C ASP A 208 81.47 11.78 -0.54
N MET A 209 80.34 12.40 -0.20
CA MET A 209 79.12 11.68 0.17
C MET A 209 78.38 11.08 -1.05
N MET A 210 78.57 11.64 -2.25
CA MET A 210 77.94 11.17 -3.49
C MET A 210 78.53 9.82 -3.96
N GLN A 211 79.82 9.58 -3.66
CA GLN A 211 80.51 8.34 -3.97
C GLN A 211 80.17 7.21 -2.98
N MET A 212 79.78 7.55 -1.75
CA MET A 212 79.37 6.57 -0.73
C MET A 212 77.91 6.09 -0.90
N MET A 213 77.05 6.91 -1.51
CA MET A 213 75.63 6.59 -1.78
C MET A 213 75.38 5.91 -3.14
N GLY A 214 76.43 5.43 -3.82
CA GLY A 214 76.30 4.56 -4.98
C GLY A 214 75.88 5.23 -6.29
N PHE A 215 75.93 6.56 -6.38
CA PHE A 215 75.76 7.29 -7.64
C PHE A 215 77.08 7.28 -8.44
N SER A 216 77.55 6.09 -8.83
CA SER A 216 78.65 5.97 -9.79
C SER A 216 78.09 5.75 -11.20
N GLY A 217 78.34 6.73 -12.08
CA GLY A 217 78.50 6.53 -13.53
C GLY A 217 77.29 6.03 -14.33
N PHE A 218 76.46 6.96 -14.80
CA PHE A 218 75.76 6.77 -16.07
C PHE A 218 76.83 6.81 -17.19
N GLY A 219 77.04 5.67 -17.86
CA GLY A 219 78.14 5.46 -18.79
C GLY A 219 78.18 6.48 -19.94
N THR A 220 79.30 7.19 -20.04
CA THR A 220 79.68 7.97 -21.23
C THR A 220 80.39 7.05 -22.24
N SER A 221 80.02 7.18 -23.50
CA SER A 221 80.49 6.43 -24.67
C SER A 221 82.01 6.45 -24.92
N LYS A 222 82.64 5.28 -25.18
CA LYS A 222 83.57 4.99 -26.30
C LYS A 222 84.26 3.61 -26.17
N LYS A 223 83.81 2.64 -26.97
CA LYS A 223 84.61 1.92 -27.98
C LYS A 223 83.67 1.15 -28.90
#